data_AF-A0A528UH03-F1
#
_entry.id   AF-A0A528UH03-F1
#
_cell.length_a   1.000
_cell.length_b   1.000
_cell.length_c   1.000
_cell.angle_alpha   90.00
_cell.angle_beta   90.00
_cell.angle_gamma   90.00
#
_symmetry.space_group_name_H-M   'P 1'
#
loop_
_entity.id
_entity.type
_entity.pdbx_description
1 polymer ?
#
loop_
_entity_poly.entity_id
_entity_poly.type
_entity_poly.pdbx_seq_one_letter_code
_entity_poly.pdbx_strand_id
1 'polypeptide(L)' 'MAERLVTFETDGDLGIVTLRRPEKFNALDIPMLRALEAALDAAEAADG' A
#
# COMPACT_ATOMS: atom_id res chain seq x y z
N MET A 1 3.46 -15.99 -8.32
CA MET A 1 3.45 -14.55 -8.66
C MET A 1 3.04 -13.82 -7.40
N ALA A 2 3.94 -13.05 -6.78
CA ALA A 2 3.63 -12.37 -5.53
C ALA A 2 2.49 -11.37 -5.77
N GLU A 3 1.37 -11.58 -5.11
CA GLU A 3 0.20 -10.73 -5.21
C GLU A 3 0.55 -9.37 -4.59
N ARG A 4 0.37 -8.27 -5.34
CA ARG A 4 0.58 -6.92 -4.81
C ARG A 4 -0.58 -6.56 -3.89
N LEU A 5 -0.40 -6.83 -2.60
CA LEU A 5 -1.39 -6.59 -1.54
C LEU A 5 -1.73 -5.11 -1.34
N VAL A 6 -0.78 -4.23 -1.64
CA VAL A 6 -0.91 -2.78 -1.51
C VAL A 6 -0.35 -2.11 -2.76
N THR A 7 -1.00 -1.04 -3.21
CA THR A 7 -0.47 -0.13 -4.24
C THR A 7 -0.47 1.29 -3.73
N PHE A 8 0.51 2.07 -4.19
CA PHE A 8 0.64 3.49 -3.91
C PHE A 8 0.64 4.26 -5.24
N GLU A 9 -0.09 5.36 -5.28
CA GLU A 9 -0.16 6.31 -6.38
C GLU A 9 -0.28 7.73 -5.81
N THR A 10 0.10 8.74 -6.59
CA THR A 10 0.02 10.15 -6.19
C THR A 10 -0.88 10.92 -7.14
N ASP A 11 -1.72 11.79 -6.59
CA ASP A 11 -2.56 12.75 -7.30
C ASP A 11 -2.25 14.16 -6.79
N GLY A 12 -1.29 14.82 -7.44
CA GLY A 12 -0.69 16.06 -6.94
C GLY A 12 0.01 15.83 -5.60
N ASP A 13 -0.35 16.63 -4.59
CA ASP A 13 0.18 16.53 -3.22
C ASP A 13 -0.55 15.46 -2.37
N LEU A 14 -1.46 14.68 -2.97
CA LEU A 14 -2.21 13.63 -2.28
C LEU A 14 -1.64 12.24 -2.61
N GLY A 15 -1.18 11.53 -1.59
CA GLY A 15 -0.85 10.10 -1.68
C GLY A 15 -2.09 9.21 -1.51
N ILE A 16 -2.31 8.28 -2.43
CA ILE A 16 -3.41 7.31 -2.40
C ILE A 16 -2.83 5.91 -2.24
N VAL A 17 -3.18 5.25 -1.13
CA VAL A 17 -2.81 3.86 -0.84
C VAL A 17 -4.05 2.98 -1.00
N THR A 18 -3.97 1.98 -1.88
CA THR A 18 -5.05 1.03 -2.12
C THR A 18 -4.67 -0.37 -1.65
N LEU A 19 -5.47 -0.93 -0.73
CA LEU A 19 -5.39 -2.33 -0.32
C LEU A 19 -6.12 -3.20 -1.36
N ARG A 20 -5.45 -4.24 -1.86
CA ARG A 20 -5.92 -5.09 -2.97
C ARG A 20 -6.05 -6.55 -2.55
N ARG A 21 -6.95 -6.82 -1.60
CA ARG A 21 -7.30 -8.17 -1.17
C ARG A 21 -8.82 -8.37 -1.04
N PRO A 22 -9.57 -8.18 -2.14
CA PRO A 22 -11.03 -8.16 -2.13
C PRO A 22 -11.65 -9.47 -1.62
N GLU A 23 -11.03 -10.61 -1.92
CA GLU A 23 -11.47 -11.94 -1.50
C GLU A 23 -11.39 -12.16 0.01
N LYS A 24 -10.68 -11.28 0.73
CA LYS A 24 -10.64 -11.24 2.20
C LYS A 24 -11.17 -9.93 2.76
N PHE A 25 -11.91 -9.15 1.97
CA PHE A 25 -12.42 -7.83 2.36
C PHE A 25 -11.32 -6.91 2.91
N ASN A 26 -10.12 -6.98 2.32
CA ASN A 26 -8.93 -6.25 2.76
C ASN A 26 -8.52 -6.51 4.22
N ALA A 27 -8.74 -7.74 4.72
CA ALA A 27 -8.28 -8.14 6.04
C ALA A 27 -6.78 -7.84 6.25
N LEU A 28 -6.48 -7.21 7.39
CA LEU A 28 -5.15 -6.74 7.76
C LEU A 28 -4.39 -7.83 8.54
N ASP A 29 -3.79 -8.76 7.82
CA ASP A 29 -2.84 -9.72 8.38
C ASP A 29 -1.40 -9.19 8.34
N ILE A 30 -0.46 -9.96 8.91
CA ILE A 30 0.95 -9.54 9.00
C ILE A 30 1.54 -9.22 7.61
N PRO A 31 1.38 -10.05 6.57
CA PRO A 31 1.83 -9.69 5.22
C PRO A 31 1.25 -8.38 4.70
N MET A 32 -0.05 -8.12 4.93
CA MET A 32 -0.69 -6.87 4.54
C MET A 32 -0.08 -5.66 5.25
N LEU A 33 0.13 -5.75 6.56
CA LEU A 33 0.74 -4.67 7.35
C LEU A 33 2.16 -4.36 6.88
N ARG A 34 2.97 -5.39 6.56
CA ARG A 34 4.32 -5.20 6.01
C ARG A 34 4.32 -4.56 4.63
N ALA A 35 3.37 -4.95 3.78
CA ALA A 35 3.22 -4.35 2.46
C ALA A 35 2.76 -2.88 2.55
N LEU A 36 1.91 -2.56 3.54
CA LEU A 36 1.47 -1.20 3.83
C LEU A 36 2.63 -0.33 4.36
N GLU A 37 3.40 -0.84 5.33
CA GLU A 37 4.61 -0.18 5.86
C GLU A 37 5.57 0.21 4.72
N ALA A 38 5.92 -0.74 3.85
CA ALA A 38 6.80 -0.47 2.71
C ALA A 38 6.23 0.53 1.69
N ALA A 39 4.91 0.58 1.53
CA ALA A 39 4.26 1.55 0.65
C ALA A 39 4.29 2.97 1.24
N LEU A 40 4.16 3.09 2.57
CA LEU A 40 4.27 4.37 3.27
C LEU A 40 5.72 4.87 3.29
N ASP A 41 6.71 4.01 3.54
CA ASP A 41 8.13 4.37 3.45
C ASP A 41 8.48 4.94 2.07
N ALA A 42 7.94 4.33 1.00
CA ALA A 42 8.14 4.82 -0.37
C ALA A 42 7.46 6.18 -0.61
N ALA A 43 6.31 6.43 0.01
CA ALA A 43 5.61 7.70 -0.07
C ALA A 43 6.39 8.81 0.63
N GLU A 44 6.90 8.56 1.84
CA GLU A 44 7.72 9.51 2.59
C GLU A 44 9.01 9.87 1.84
N ALA A 45 9.64 8.88 1.19
CA ALA A 45 10.83 9.11 0.39
C ALA A 45 10.58 9.90 -0.90
N ALA A 46 9.33 9.90 -1.42
CA ALA A 46 8.96 10.62 -2.64
C ALA A 46 8.65 12.11 -2.37
N ASP A 47 8.41 12.50 -1.12
CA ASP A 47 8.10 13.87 -0.67
C ASP A 47 9.38 14.66 -0.26
N GLY A 48 10.57 14.11 -0.52
CA GLY A 48 11.89 14.71 -0.23
C GLY A 48 12.68 15.13 -1.46
#